data_AF-N2AIL4-F1
#
_entry.id   AF-N2AIL4-F1
#
_cell.length_a   1.000
_cell.length_b   1.000
_cell.length_c   1.000
_cell.angle_alpha   90.00
_cell.angle_beta   90.00
_cell.angle_gamma   90.00
#
_symmetry.space_group_name_H-M   'P 1'
#
loop_
_entity.id
_entity.type
_entity.pdbx_description
1 polymer ?
#
loop_
_entity_poly.entity_id
_entity_poly.type
_entity_poly.pdbx_seq_one_letter_code
_entity_poly.pdbx_strand_id
1 'polypeptide(L)' 'MIKVYICPKCGWMRTVSRRKNVECYKCGEQEMFQVKLTYDKYSEMTLKEREDYSDSWLYIHLRNLKEQNV' A
#
# COMPACT_ATOMS: atom_id res chain seq x y z
N MET A 1 16.79 -5.53 1.44
CA MET A 1 16.23 -4.30 2.03
C MET A 1 14.74 -4.48 2.20
N ILE A 2 14.17 -4.17 3.37
CA ILE A 2 12.72 -4.28 3.61
C ILE A 2 12.02 -3.16 2.87
N LYS A 3 10.94 -3.49 2.16
CA LYS A 3 10.10 -2.58 1.40
C LYS A 3 8.69 -2.62 1.97
N VAL A 4 7.98 -1.50 1.84
CA VAL A 4 6.58 -1.38 2.28
C VAL A 4 5.68 -1.44 1.05
N TYR A 5 4.58 -2.19 1.16
CA TYR A 5 3.60 -2.39 0.11
C TYR A 5 2.20 -2.01 0.61
N ILE A 6 1.36 -1.50 -0.28
CA ILE A 6 -0.05 -1.17 -0.04
C ILE A 6 -0.96 -1.91 -1.02
N CYS A 7 -2.10 -2.38 -0.53
CA CYS A 7 -3.11 -3.02 -1.35
C CYS A 7 -3.94 -1.95 -2.07
N PRO A 8 -4.04 -1.98 -3.40
CA PRO A 8 -4.81 -0.98 -4.15
C PRO A 8 -6.33 -1.10 -3.97
N LYS A 9 -6.82 -2.27 -3.49
CA LYS A 9 -8.25 -2.51 -3.27
C LYS A 9 -8.73 -2.12 -1.88
N CYS A 10 -7.95 -2.44 -0.84
CA CYS A 10 -8.40 -2.31 0.55
C CYS A 10 -7.46 -1.51 1.45
N GLY A 11 -6.38 -0.93 0.89
CA GLY A 11 -5.45 -0.06 1.63
C GLY A 11 -4.53 -0.79 2.61
N TRP A 12 -4.69 -2.11 2.79
CA TRP A 12 -3.87 -2.84 3.74
C TRP A 12 -2.39 -2.76 3.40
N MET A 13 -1.57 -2.42 4.40
CA MET A 13 -0.13 -2.24 4.23
C MET A 13 0.65 -3.38 4.88
N ARG A 14 1.77 -3.77 4.26
CA ARG A 14 2.69 -4.78 4.83
C ARG A 14 4.13 -4.54 4.43
N THR A 15 5.06 -5.09 5.20
CA THR A 15 6.50 -5.08 4.92
C THR A 15 6.93 -6.40 4.28
N VAL A 16 7.79 -6.32 3.28
CA VAL A 16 8.30 -7.49 2.53
C VAL A 16 9.78 -7.29 2.20
N SER A 17 10.60 -8.32 2.36
CA SER A 17 12.06 -8.24 2.14
C SER A 17 12.55 -8.90 0.84
N ARG A 18 11.95 -10.02 0.42
CA ARG A 18 12.52 -10.90 -0.63
C ARG A 18 11.57 -11.24 -1.80
N ARG A 19 10.26 -11.03 -1.66
CA ARG A 19 9.28 -11.48 -2.68
C ARG A 19 9.13 -10.45 -3.79
N LYS A 20 9.08 -10.92 -5.03
CA LYS A 20 8.79 -10.10 -6.22
C LYS A 20 7.30 -9.79 -6.32
N ASN A 21 6.45 -10.79 -6.07
CA ASN A 21 5.00 -10.67 -6.11
C ASN A 21 4.48 -10.62 -4.68
N VAL A 22 3.71 -9.59 -4.37
CA VAL A 22 3.22 -9.32 -3.02
C VAL A 22 1.70 -9.35 -3.05
N GLU A 23 1.14 -10.39 -2.45
CA GLU A 23 -0.29 -10.56 -2.28
C GLU A 23 -0.80 -9.87 -1.01
N CYS A 24 -2.01 -9.34 -1.07
CA CYS A 24 -2.76 -8.83 0.07
C CYS A 24 -3.48 -9.98 0.80
N TYR A 25 -3.06 -10.28 2.03
CA TYR A 25 -3.70 -11.32 2.85
C TYR A 25 -5.07 -10.92 3.41
N LYS A 26 -5.45 -9.65 3.32
CA LYS A 26 -6.76 -9.17 3.78
C LYS A 26 -7.88 -9.43 2.76
N CYS A 27 -7.59 -9.29 1.47
CA CYS A 27 -8.60 -9.38 0.41
C CYS A 27 -8.21 -10.25 -0.79
N GLY A 28 -7.07 -10.93 -0.74
CA GLY A 28 -6.60 -11.82 -1.81
C GLY A 28 -6.11 -11.14 -3.08
N GLU A 29 -5.89 -9.81 -3.06
CA GLU A 29 -5.34 -9.10 -4.21
C GLU A 29 -3.93 -9.59 -4.49
N GLN A 30 -3.66 -10.07 -5.71
CA GLN A 30 -2.42 -10.75 -6.04
C GLN A 30 -1.26 -9.77 -6.24
N GLU A 31 -1.55 -8.52 -6.59
CA GLU A 31 -0.55 -7.49 -6.84
C GLU A 31 -0.75 -6.26 -5.94
N MET A 32 0.08 -6.17 -4.90
CA MET A 32 0.24 -4.97 -4.07
C MET A 32 1.29 -4.02 -4.66
N PHE A 33 1.10 -2.73 -4.44
CA PHE A 33 1.99 -1.68 -4.92
C PHE A 33 3.06 -1.36 -3.89
N GLN A 34 4.32 -1.27 -4.33
CA GLN A 34 5.39 -0.77 -3.47
C GLN A 34 5.19 0.74 -3.26
N VAL A 35 5.14 1.18 -2.00
CA VAL A 35 5.02 2.62 -1.69
C VAL A 35 6.40 3.27 -1.54
N LYS A 36 6.44 4.60 -1.70
CA LYS A 36 7.64 5.42 -1.43
C LYS A 36 7.83 5.69 0.06
N LEU A 37 7.71 4.64 0.88
CA LEU A 37 7.89 4.69 2.32
C LEU A 37 9.02 3.74 2.71
N THR A 38 9.97 4.22 3.50
CA THR A 38 11.03 3.38 4.08
C THR A 38 10.45 2.54 5.21
N TYR A 39 11.12 1.43 5.51
CA TYR A 39 10.73 0.58 6.64
C TYR A 39 10.79 1.35 7.97
N ASP A 40 11.85 2.12 8.20
CA ASP A 40 12.06 2.85 9.46
C ASP A 40 10.91 3.82 9.72
N LYS A 41 10.55 4.64 8.72
CA LYS A 41 9.41 5.57 8.82
C LYS A 41 8.09 4.83 9.06
N TYR A 42 7.87 3.71 8.38
CA TYR A 42 6.66 2.89 8.60
C TYR A 42 6.59 2.32 10.03
N SER A 43 7.75 1.93 10.59
CA SER A 43 7.84 1.37 11.94
C SER A 43 7.53 2.39 13.03
N GLU A 44 7.86 3.67 12.80
CA GLU A 44 7.60 4.79 13.71
C GLU A 44 6.15 5.30 13.62
N MET A 45 5.46 5.06 12.51
CA MET A 45 4.06 5.48 12.33
C MET A 45 3.11 4.72 13.25
N THR A 46 2.21 5.48 13.89
CA THR A 46 1.06 5.00 14.63
C THR A 46 0.03 4.33 13.71
N LEU A 47 -0.94 3.60 14.29
CA LEU A 47 -2.03 3.01 13.52
C LEU A 47 -2.82 4.07 12.74
N LYS A 48 -3.14 5.20 13.39
CA LYS A 48 -3.87 6.30 12.77
C LYS A 48 -3.11 6.91 11.59
N GLU A 49 -1.80 7.14 11.73
CA GLU A 49 -1.00 7.67 10.61
C GLU A 49 -0.92 6.70 9.44
N ARG A 50 -0.96 5.38 9.69
CA ARG A 50 -1.01 4.36 8.63
C ARG A 50 -2.36 4.36 7.92
N GLU A 51 -3.45 4.54 8.67
CA GLU A 51 -4.81 4.69 8.10
C GLU A 51 -4.90 5.95 7.25
N ASP A 52 -4.50 7.11 7.79
CA ASP A 52 -4.48 8.39 7.08
C ASP A 52 -3.62 8.33 5.80
N TYR A 53 -2.46 7.65 5.84
CA TYR A 53 -1.62 7.41 4.67
C TYR A 53 -2.31 6.52 3.63
N SER A 54 -2.91 5.42 4.08
CA SER A 54 -3.64 4.48 3.21
C SER A 54 -4.78 5.19 2.48
N ASP A 55 -5.59 5.97 3.20
CA ASP A 55 -6.73 6.68 2.64
C ASP A 55 -6.29 7.73 1.62
N SER A 56 -5.23 8.48 1.93
CA SER A 56 -4.63 9.45 1.00
C SER A 56 -4.10 8.77 -0.26
N TRP A 57 -3.44 7.62 -0.11
CA TRP A 57 -2.90 6.86 -1.25
C TRP A 57 -4.03 6.34 -2.14
N LEU A 58 -5.06 5.74 -1.54
CA LEU A 58 -6.22 5.22 -2.26
C LEU A 58 -6.97 6.35 -2.99
N TYR A 59 -7.18 7.50 -2.35
CA TYR A 59 -7.83 8.65 -2.98
C TYR A 59 -7.13 9.08 -4.27
N ILE A 60 -5.80 9.24 -4.22
CA ILE A 60 -5.00 9.66 -5.38
C ILE A 60 -5.04 8.59 -6.49
N HIS A 61 -4.83 7.33 -6.14
CA HIS A 61 -4.64 6.27 -7.14
C HIS A 61 -5.96 5.73 -7.69
N LEU A 62 -7.03 5.68 -6.90
CA LEU A 62 -8.37 5.32 -7.38
C LEU A 62 -8.97 6.41 -8.26
N ARG A 63 -8.67 7.69 -7.99
CA ARG A 63 -9.04 8.80 -8.89
C ARG A 63 -8.36 8.65 -10.25
N ASN A 64 -7.06 8.35 -10.25
CA ASN A 64 -6.29 8.13 -11.48
C ASN A 64 -6.80 6.91 -12.28
N LEU A 65 -7.27 5.85 -11.59
CA LEU A 65 -7.87 4.68 -12.25
C LEU A 65 -9.23 5.00 -12.88
N LYS A 66 -10.01 5.93 -12.31
CA LYS A 66 -11.26 6.39 -12.93
C LYS A 66 -10.98 7.25 -14.16
N GLU A 67 -10.00 8.16 -14.09
CA GLU A 67 -9.64 9.04 -15.21
C GLU A 67 -9.01 8.30 -16.40
N GLN A 68 -8.43 7.10 -16.20
CA GLN A 68 -7.90 6.24 -17.27
C GLN A 68 -8.94 5.30 -17.91
N ASN A 69 -10.13 5.17 -17.33
CA ASN A 69 -11.21 4.31 -17.82
C ASN A 69 -12.40 5.12 -18.39
N VAL A 70 -12.18 6.39 -18.74
CA VAL A 70 -13.14 7.29 -19.40
C VAL A 70 -12.59 7.70 -20.76
#